data_AF-A0A183FTV9-F1
#
_entry.id   AF-A0A183FTV9-F1
#
_cell.length_a   1.000
_cell.length_b   1.000
_cell.length_c   1.000
_cell.angle_alpha   90.00
_cell.angle_beta   90.00
_cell.angle_gamma   90.00
#
_symmetry.space_group_name_H-M   'P 1'
#
loop_
_entity.id
_entity.type
_entity.pdbx_description
1 polymer ?
#
loop_
_entity_poly.entity_id
_entity_poly.type
_entity_poly.pdbx_seq_one_letter_code
_entity_poly.pdbx_strand_id
1 'polypeptide(L)'
;MKVSNDDSSSGIPRKVIKLSREELEAADKDTLIVRVQSLTDQLNEVTETAKSLKTRESLARLHYIQKDKELKDMIKERNDAYYSGVSSGPAQRDQLLDPFFYEAFIAMKEKIASKDKEIANLRETVNAMEGGKDTKMFRHFLESKRLALVKLRNAEKNCRRVGHLENRLALAHAALRAVRKEKKAERDAKIAELEKELFHLRNEVTEEATSEHTELEPDEETKAEVEAEAEADEAAEKPVVDEYEEEDDDVVVLDDEEGIDVDVSVLHRDGFEDVKEETGEERCVSVGENGVLKITV
;
A
#
# COMPACT_ATOMS: atom_id res chain seq x y z
N MET A 1 -15.58 -38.75 6.70
CA MET A 1 -14.35 -39.07 5.93
C MET A 1 -13.17 -38.63 6.78
N LYS A 2 -12.19 -39.52 7.00
CA LYS A 2 -11.01 -39.22 7.82
C LYS A 2 -10.15 -38.19 7.09
N VAL A 3 -9.83 -37.09 7.76
CA VAL A 3 -8.84 -36.11 7.31
C VAL A 3 -7.48 -36.77 7.50
N SER A 4 -6.89 -37.28 6.43
CA SER A 4 -5.49 -37.68 6.43
C SER A 4 -4.65 -36.40 6.61
N ASN A 5 -4.04 -36.27 7.78
CA ASN A 5 -2.87 -35.41 7.98
C ASN A 5 -1.78 -35.90 7.02
N ASP A 6 -1.78 -35.35 5.81
CA ASP A 6 -0.54 -35.28 5.03
C ASP A 6 0.29 -34.18 5.67
N ASP A 7 1.15 -34.59 6.59
CA ASP A 7 2.39 -33.90 6.96
C ASP A 7 3.26 -33.77 5.69
N SER A 8 2.83 -32.91 4.77
CA SER A 8 3.71 -32.37 3.75
C SER A 8 4.54 -31.29 4.44
N SER A 9 5.58 -31.74 5.15
CA SER A 9 6.70 -30.88 5.47
C SER A 9 7.13 -30.23 4.16
N SER A 10 6.76 -28.96 3.96
CA SER A 10 7.14 -28.22 2.76
C SER A 10 8.67 -28.27 2.73
N GLY A 11 9.26 -29.08 1.84
CA GLY A 11 10.70 -29.27 1.68
C GLY A 11 11.45 -28.01 1.24
N ILE A 12 10.78 -26.85 1.30
CA ILE A 12 11.36 -25.54 1.10
C ILE A 12 12.01 -25.15 2.42
N PRO A 13 13.34 -25.08 2.52
CA PRO A 13 14.00 -24.57 3.70
C PRO A 13 13.58 -23.10 3.90
N ARG A 14 12.72 -22.83 4.89
CA ARG A 14 12.26 -21.47 5.25
C ARG A 14 13.32 -20.62 5.95
N LYS A 15 14.55 -21.14 6.11
CA LYS A 15 15.63 -20.44 6.79
C LYS A 15 16.47 -19.72 5.74
N VAL A 16 16.36 -18.39 5.72
CA VAL A 16 17.34 -17.53 5.04
C VAL A 16 18.70 -17.83 5.67
N ILE A 17 19.64 -18.33 4.87
CA ILE A 17 21.02 -18.55 5.32
C ILE A 17 21.63 -17.15 5.50
N LYS A 18 21.63 -16.65 6.73
CA LYS A 18 22.33 -15.42 7.10
C LYS A 18 23.82 -15.74 7.18
N LEU A 19 24.60 -15.33 6.20
CA LEU A 19 26.05 -15.41 6.24
C LEU A 19 26.57 -14.08 6.81
N SER A 20 27.35 -14.15 7.88
CA SER A 20 28.06 -12.98 8.38
C SER A 20 29.28 -12.70 7.49
N ARG A 21 29.59 -11.43 7.26
CA ARG A 21 30.74 -11.02 6.44
C ARG A 21 32.07 -11.53 7.00
N GLU A 22 32.15 -11.62 8.33
CA GLU A 22 33.31 -12.11 9.08
C GLU A 22 33.57 -13.61 8.83
N GLU A 23 32.53 -14.43 8.70
CA GLU A 23 32.68 -15.87 8.38
C GLU A 23 33.17 -16.12 6.95
N LEU A 24 32.86 -15.24 6.01
CA LEU A 24 33.29 -15.34 4.61
C LEU A 24 34.73 -14.87 4.42
N GLU A 25 35.15 -13.84 5.16
CA GLU A 25 36.52 -13.32 5.11
C GLU A 25 37.53 -14.24 5.85
N ALA A 26 37.07 -15.03 6.82
CA ALA A 26 37.88 -16.01 7.57
C ALA A 26 38.03 -17.39 6.88
N ALA A 27 37.29 -17.65 5.79
CA ALA A 27 37.26 -18.96 5.15
C ALA A 27 38.32 -19.11 4.05
N ASP A 28 39.02 -20.25 4.05
CA ASP A 28 39.97 -20.59 3.00
C ASP A 28 39.28 -20.77 1.63
N LYS A 29 40.02 -20.46 0.55
CA LYS A 29 39.53 -20.47 -0.83
C LYS A 29 38.83 -21.79 -1.21
N ASP A 30 39.39 -22.93 -0.83
CA ASP A 30 38.84 -24.23 -1.19
C ASP A 30 37.54 -24.52 -0.44
N THR A 31 37.45 -24.11 0.82
CA THR A 31 36.22 -24.18 1.64
C THR A 31 35.12 -23.30 1.05
N LEU A 32 35.48 -22.13 0.53
CA LEU A 32 34.55 -21.22 -0.13
C LEU A 32 34.00 -21.83 -1.42
N ILE A 33 34.85 -22.46 -2.24
CA ILE A 33 34.46 -23.13 -3.50
C ILE A 33 33.47 -24.27 -3.23
N VAL A 34 33.77 -25.16 -2.28
CA VAL A 34 32.88 -26.27 -1.90
C VAL A 34 31.53 -25.74 -1.40
N ARG A 35 31.54 -24.64 -0.65
CA ARG A 35 30.31 -24.03 -0.13
C ARG A 35 29.48 -23.36 -1.21
N VAL A 36 30.10 -22.71 -2.19
CA VAL A 36 29.42 -22.16 -3.37
C VAL A 36 28.78 -23.28 -4.19
N GLN A 37 29.48 -24.39 -4.40
CA GLN A 37 28.92 -25.57 -5.09
C GLN A 37 27.71 -26.12 -4.33
N SER A 38 27.82 -26.32 -3.02
CA SER A 38 26.72 -26.81 -2.19
C SER A 38 25.49 -25.88 -2.20
N LEU A 39 25.70 -24.55 -2.13
CA LEU A 39 24.61 -23.59 -2.24
C LEU A 39 23.97 -23.58 -3.64
N THR A 40 24.76 -23.82 -4.69
CA THR A 40 24.28 -23.92 -6.06
C THR A 40 23.42 -25.19 -6.24
N ASP A 41 23.84 -26.31 -5.67
CA ASP A 41 23.08 -27.56 -5.69
C ASP A 41 21.75 -27.42 -4.92
N GLN A 42 21.78 -26.80 -3.74
CA GLN A 42 20.56 -26.48 -2.97
C GLN A 42 19.62 -25.55 -3.75
N LEU A 43 20.16 -24.54 -4.44
CA LEU A 43 19.36 -23.64 -5.27
C LEU A 43 18.71 -24.40 -6.44
N ASN A 44 19.44 -25.31 -7.08
CA ASN A 44 18.91 -26.13 -8.16
C ASN A 44 17.79 -27.07 -7.67
N GLU A 45 17.98 -27.74 -6.53
CA GLU A 45 16.96 -28.61 -5.92
C GLU A 45 15.69 -27.82 -5.55
N VAL A 46 15.84 -26.64 -4.95
CA VAL A 46 14.70 -25.75 -4.65
C VAL A 46 14.00 -25.29 -5.93
N THR A 47 14.76 -25.03 -7.00
CA THR A 47 14.19 -24.60 -8.28
C THR A 47 13.36 -25.72 -8.92
N GLU A 48 13.85 -26.97 -8.91
CA GLU A 48 13.11 -28.11 -9.45
C GLU A 48 11.87 -28.47 -8.61
N THR A 49 11.97 -28.41 -7.28
CA THR A 49 10.81 -28.59 -6.40
C THR A 49 9.78 -27.47 -6.60
N ALA A 50 10.20 -26.22 -6.76
CA ALA A 50 9.29 -25.11 -7.07
C ALA A 50 8.58 -25.30 -8.43
N LYS A 51 9.29 -25.75 -9.46
CA LYS A 51 8.69 -26.05 -10.77
C LYS A 51 7.64 -27.16 -10.67
N SER A 52 7.96 -28.26 -9.99
CA SER A 52 7.03 -29.38 -9.80
C SER A 52 5.80 -29.01 -8.96
N LEU A 53 5.96 -28.15 -7.95
CA LEU A 53 4.84 -27.64 -7.18
C LEU A 53 3.95 -26.71 -8.02
N LYS A 54 4.55 -25.86 -8.85
CA LYS A 54 3.82 -24.97 -9.77
C LYS A 54 3.01 -25.77 -10.80
N THR A 55 3.57 -26.84 -11.36
CA THR A 55 2.83 -27.71 -12.30
C THR A 55 1.73 -28.49 -11.59
N ARG A 56 1.97 -28.97 -10.36
CA ARG A 56 0.93 -29.63 -9.56
C ARG A 56 -0.22 -28.69 -9.23
N GLU A 57 0.08 -27.44 -8.85
CA GLU A 57 -0.94 -26.42 -8.56
C GLU A 57 -1.75 -26.07 -9.81
N SER A 58 -1.10 -25.90 -10.96
CA SER A 58 -1.80 -25.58 -12.22
C SER A 58 -2.71 -26.72 -12.67
N LEU A 59 -2.26 -27.98 -12.55
CA LEU A 59 -3.10 -29.16 -12.83
C LEU A 59 -4.28 -29.27 -11.87
N ALA A 60 -4.07 -29.01 -10.58
CA ALA A 60 -5.14 -29.01 -9.58
C ALA A 60 -6.19 -27.94 -9.89
N ARG A 61 -5.76 -26.72 -10.26
CA ARG A 61 -6.66 -25.65 -10.72
C ARG A 61 -7.45 -26.06 -11.96
N LEU A 62 -6.79 -26.67 -12.95
CA LEU A 62 -7.45 -27.10 -14.18
C LEU A 62 -8.52 -28.16 -13.88
N HIS A 63 -8.21 -29.15 -13.05
CA HIS A 63 -9.16 -30.18 -12.64
C HIS A 63 -10.36 -29.58 -11.88
N TYR A 64 -10.12 -28.60 -11.01
CA TYR A 64 -11.19 -27.88 -10.32
C TYR A 64 -12.12 -27.16 -11.32
N ILE A 65 -11.55 -26.44 -12.30
CA ILE A 65 -12.33 -25.74 -13.34
C ILE A 65 -13.16 -26.72 -14.19
N GLN A 66 -12.57 -27.86 -14.55
CA GLN A 66 -13.28 -28.91 -15.29
C GLN A 66 -14.46 -29.47 -14.50
N LYS A 67 -14.27 -29.75 -13.20
CA LYS A 67 -15.33 -30.23 -12.31
C LYS A 67 -16.43 -29.19 -12.07
N ASP A 68 -16.06 -27.91 -11.94
CA ASP A 68 -17.04 -26.82 -11.83
C ASP A 68 -17.88 -26.68 -13.10
N LYS A 69 -17.26 -26.82 -14.28
CA LYS A 69 -17.97 -26.83 -15.56
C LYS A 69 -18.92 -28.03 -15.66
N GLU A 70 -18.45 -29.25 -15.36
CA GLU A 70 -19.27 -30.46 -15.35
C GLU A 70 -20.49 -30.30 -14.42
N LEU A 71 -20.28 -29.71 -13.24
CA LEU A 71 -21.35 -29.45 -12.28
C LEU A 71 -22.35 -28.41 -12.79
N LYS A 72 -21.89 -27.35 -13.45
CA LYS A 72 -22.76 -26.35 -14.09
C LYS A 72 -23.57 -26.95 -15.22
N ASP A 73 -22.95 -27.78 -16.06
CA ASP A 73 -23.61 -28.46 -17.17
C ASP A 73 -24.68 -29.43 -16.64
N MET A 74 -24.38 -30.21 -15.59
CA MET A 74 -25.38 -31.06 -14.91
C MET A 74 -26.53 -30.26 -14.28
N ILE A 75 -26.25 -29.12 -13.65
CA ILE A 75 -27.29 -28.25 -13.09
C ILE A 75 -28.17 -27.72 -14.22
N LYS A 76 -27.57 -27.32 -15.34
CA LYS A 76 -28.28 -26.83 -16.51
C LYS A 76 -29.15 -27.93 -17.11
N GLU A 77 -28.61 -29.13 -17.34
CA GLU A 77 -29.36 -30.28 -17.85
C GLU A 77 -30.52 -30.66 -16.91
N ARG A 78 -30.29 -30.68 -15.59
CA ARG A 78 -31.35 -30.91 -14.60
C ARG A 78 -32.43 -29.84 -14.68
N ASN A 79 -32.04 -28.57 -14.77
CA ASN A 79 -33.00 -27.47 -14.86
C ASN A 79 -33.77 -27.53 -16.19
N ASP A 80 -33.11 -27.85 -17.30
CA ASP A 80 -33.74 -28.02 -18.60
C ASP A 80 -34.70 -29.22 -18.56
N ALA A 81 -34.33 -30.35 -17.95
CA ALA A 81 -35.22 -31.50 -17.77
C ALA A 81 -36.45 -31.19 -16.90
N TYR A 82 -36.27 -30.40 -15.83
CA TYR A 82 -37.34 -30.08 -14.89
C TYR A 82 -38.25 -28.94 -15.39
N TYR A 83 -37.70 -27.96 -16.10
CA TYR A 83 -38.38 -26.73 -16.51
C TYR A 83 -38.66 -26.62 -18.02
N SER A 84 -38.21 -27.55 -18.87
CA SER A 84 -38.55 -27.56 -20.31
C SER A 84 -40.05 -27.70 -20.62
N GLY A 85 -40.87 -28.00 -19.62
CA GLY A 85 -42.35 -27.97 -19.70
C GLY A 85 -43.02 -26.81 -18.97
N VAL A 86 -42.28 -25.98 -18.23
CA VAL A 86 -42.84 -24.90 -17.40
C VAL A 86 -42.73 -23.58 -18.16
N SER A 87 -43.51 -23.44 -19.23
CA SER A 87 -43.71 -22.14 -19.88
C SER A 87 -44.82 -21.35 -19.17
N SER A 88 -44.79 -20.02 -19.31
CA SER A 88 -45.82 -19.10 -18.81
C SER A 88 -47.15 -19.17 -19.59
N GLY A 89 -47.25 -20.06 -20.58
CA GLY A 89 -48.48 -20.37 -21.32
C GLY A 89 -49.04 -21.74 -20.95
N PRO A 90 -50.27 -22.08 -21.39
CA PRO A 90 -50.81 -23.43 -21.26
C PRO A 90 -49.96 -24.36 -22.14
N ALA A 91 -49.09 -25.16 -21.51
CA ALA A 91 -48.26 -26.11 -22.24
C ALA A 91 -49.15 -27.24 -22.77
N GLN A 92 -49.12 -27.50 -24.07
CA GLN A 92 -49.83 -28.64 -24.71
C GLN A 92 -49.42 -30.01 -24.13
N ARG A 93 -48.46 -30.06 -23.21
CA ARG A 93 -48.00 -31.25 -22.48
C ARG A 93 -48.70 -31.48 -21.14
N ASP A 94 -49.54 -30.55 -20.69
CA ASP A 94 -50.43 -30.74 -19.53
C ASP A 94 -51.47 -31.85 -19.77
N GLN A 95 -51.65 -32.29 -21.02
CA GLN A 95 -52.59 -33.35 -21.40
C GLN A 95 -52.05 -34.79 -21.21
N LEU A 96 -50.77 -34.96 -20.82
CA LEU A 96 -50.14 -36.28 -20.64
C LEU A 96 -49.64 -36.55 -19.22
N LEU A 97 -49.93 -35.65 -18.26
CA LEU A 97 -49.72 -35.95 -16.86
C LEU A 97 -50.80 -36.92 -16.39
N ASP A 98 -50.37 -38.02 -15.78
CA ASP A 98 -51.24 -39.00 -15.13
C ASP A 98 -52.23 -38.25 -14.21
N PRO A 99 -53.56 -38.53 -14.27
CA PRO A 99 -54.58 -37.81 -13.50
C PRO A 99 -54.25 -37.63 -12.00
N PHE A 100 -53.49 -38.54 -11.40
CA PHE A 100 -53.05 -38.43 -10.01
C PHE A 100 -51.98 -37.35 -9.75
N PHE A 101 -51.18 -36.98 -10.75
CA PHE A 101 -50.12 -35.97 -10.64
C PHE A 101 -50.56 -34.57 -11.08
N TYR A 102 -51.65 -34.47 -11.83
CA TYR A 102 -52.15 -33.21 -12.39
C TYR A 102 -52.54 -32.21 -11.30
N GLU A 103 -53.25 -32.64 -10.25
CA GLU A 103 -53.64 -31.76 -9.15
C GLU A 103 -52.43 -31.28 -8.33
N ALA A 104 -51.46 -32.17 -8.06
CA ALA A 104 -50.24 -31.81 -7.34
C ALA A 104 -49.39 -30.82 -8.14
N PHE A 105 -49.32 -30.99 -9.47
CA PHE A 105 -48.61 -30.09 -10.38
C PHE A 105 -49.27 -28.71 -10.44
N ILE A 106 -50.59 -28.63 -10.59
CA ILE A 106 -51.33 -27.36 -10.56
C ILE A 106 -51.12 -26.66 -9.21
N ALA A 107 -51.30 -27.38 -8.11
CA ALA A 107 -51.11 -26.81 -6.77
C ALA A 107 -49.68 -26.30 -6.55
N MET A 108 -48.67 -26.97 -7.12
CA MET A 108 -47.28 -26.51 -7.05
C MET A 108 -47.06 -25.26 -7.91
N LYS A 109 -47.61 -25.21 -9.13
CA LYS A 109 -47.52 -24.05 -10.02
C LYS A 109 -48.20 -22.83 -9.40
N GLU A 110 -49.37 -22.99 -8.79
CA GLU A 110 -50.06 -21.93 -8.05
C GLU A 110 -49.25 -21.46 -6.84
N LYS A 111 -48.64 -22.37 -6.08
CA LYS A 111 -47.74 -22.01 -4.97
C LYS A 111 -46.52 -21.23 -5.45
N ILE A 112 -45.89 -21.64 -6.55
CA ILE A 112 -44.75 -20.93 -7.15
C ILE A 112 -45.19 -19.52 -7.58
N ALA A 113 -46.29 -19.39 -8.32
CA ALA A 113 -46.82 -18.10 -8.74
C ALA A 113 -47.18 -17.19 -7.55
N SER A 114 -47.76 -17.75 -6.49
CA SER A 114 -48.04 -17.02 -5.25
C SER A 114 -46.76 -16.53 -4.58
N LYS A 115 -45.71 -17.36 -4.55
CA LYS A 115 -44.41 -17.00 -3.96
C LYS A 115 -43.68 -15.96 -4.79
N ASP A 116 -43.75 -16.04 -6.12
CA ASP A 116 -43.17 -15.02 -7.01
C ASP A 116 -43.85 -13.66 -6.82
N LYS A 117 -45.18 -13.64 -6.64
CA LYS A 117 -45.92 -12.42 -6.30
C LYS A 117 -45.51 -11.85 -4.94
N GLU A 118 -45.35 -12.71 -3.93
CA GLU A 118 -44.87 -12.30 -2.60
C GLU A 118 -43.45 -11.71 -2.68
N ILE A 119 -42.54 -12.33 -3.43
CA ILE A 119 -41.18 -11.84 -3.67
C ILE A 119 -41.21 -10.50 -4.39
N ALA A 120 -42.05 -10.33 -5.41
CA ALA A 120 -42.17 -9.07 -6.14
C ALA A 120 -42.63 -7.93 -5.22
N ASN A 121 -43.66 -8.17 -4.39
CA ASN A 121 -44.14 -7.19 -3.42
C ASN A 121 -43.07 -6.85 -2.39
N LEU A 122 -42.35 -7.84 -1.85
CA LEU A 122 -41.26 -7.60 -0.90
C LEU A 122 -40.13 -6.78 -1.51
N ARG A 123 -39.74 -7.06 -2.76
CA ARG A 123 -38.75 -6.25 -3.48
C ARG A 123 -39.18 -4.80 -3.64
N GLU A 124 -40.46 -4.57 -3.96
CA GLU A 124 -41.01 -3.22 -4.06
C GLU A 124 -40.96 -2.49 -2.71
N THR A 125 -41.34 -3.16 -1.61
CA THR A 125 -41.27 -2.56 -0.27
C THR A 125 -39.84 -2.22 0.16
N VAL A 126 -38.87 -3.10 -0.13
CA VAL A 126 -37.45 -2.84 0.14
C VAL A 126 -36.96 -1.64 -0.66
N ASN A 127 -37.25 -1.57 -1.95
CA ASN A 127 -36.85 -0.45 -2.79
C ASN A 127 -37.48 0.87 -2.32
N ALA A 128 -38.74 0.86 -1.88
CA ALA A 128 -39.41 2.02 -1.30
C ALA A 128 -38.71 2.50 -0.01
N MET A 129 -38.29 1.57 0.85
CA MET A 129 -37.54 1.88 2.07
C MET A 129 -36.12 2.40 1.78
N GLU A 130 -35.43 1.83 0.80
CA GLU A 130 -34.09 2.29 0.38
C GLU A 130 -34.15 3.70 -0.22
N GLY A 131 -35.22 4.03 -0.95
CA GLY A 131 -35.48 5.34 -1.54
C GLY A 131 -35.92 6.42 -0.54
N GLY A 132 -36.25 6.01 0.70
CA GLY A 132 -36.71 6.89 1.77
C GLY A 132 -35.73 8.01 2.09
N LYS A 133 -36.27 9.17 2.50
CA LYS A 133 -35.48 10.36 2.84
C LYS A 133 -34.47 10.06 3.95
N ASP A 134 -34.89 9.30 4.97
CA ASP A 134 -34.05 8.97 6.12
C ASP A 134 -32.86 8.09 5.73
N THR A 135 -33.06 7.10 4.87
CA THR A 135 -32.01 6.22 4.35
C THR A 135 -30.99 7.00 3.52
N LYS A 136 -31.44 7.99 2.73
CA LYS A 136 -30.55 8.90 1.97
C LYS A 136 -29.77 9.83 2.90
N MET A 137 -30.43 10.42 3.90
CA MET A 137 -29.79 11.25 4.91
C MET A 137 -28.74 10.47 5.70
N PHE A 138 -29.04 9.23 6.08
CA PHE A 138 -28.10 8.35 6.77
C PHE A 138 -26.88 8.02 5.89
N ARG A 139 -27.09 7.75 4.59
CA ARG A 139 -25.98 7.56 3.63
C ARG A 139 -25.08 8.79 3.54
N HIS A 140 -25.65 9.98 3.39
CA HIS A 140 -24.87 11.23 3.39
C HIS A 140 -24.11 11.46 4.69
N PHE A 141 -24.72 11.13 5.84
CA PHE A 141 -24.05 11.23 7.13
C PHE A 141 -22.85 10.28 7.22
N LEU A 142 -23.01 9.02 6.79
CA LEU A 142 -21.91 8.05 6.76
C LEU A 142 -20.77 8.49 5.83
N GLU A 143 -21.10 9.04 4.67
CA GLU A 143 -20.12 9.53 3.71
C GLU A 143 -19.36 10.76 4.24
N SER A 144 -20.08 11.72 4.82
CA SER A 144 -19.50 12.89 5.49
C SER A 144 -18.58 12.48 6.65
N LYS A 145 -19.02 11.53 7.49
CA LYS A 145 -18.19 10.96 8.56
C LYS A 145 -16.93 10.30 8.01
N ARG A 146 -17.03 9.55 6.92
CA ARG A 146 -15.87 8.90 6.28
C ARG A 146 -14.87 9.94 5.78
N LEU A 147 -15.34 10.98 5.10
CA LEU A 147 -14.49 12.08 4.62
C LEU A 147 -13.81 12.81 5.78
N ALA A 148 -14.53 13.08 6.87
CA ALA A 148 -13.97 13.70 8.07
C ALA A 148 -12.86 12.84 8.70
N LEU A 149 -13.04 11.51 8.77
CA LEU A 149 -12.01 10.59 9.28
C LEU A 149 -10.74 10.57 8.42
N VAL A 150 -10.89 10.66 7.09
CA VAL A 150 -9.74 10.76 6.18
C VAL A 150 -8.97 12.06 6.42
N LYS A 151 -9.68 13.19 6.52
CA LYS A 151 -9.07 14.49 6.83
C LYS A 151 -8.33 14.47 8.17
N LEU A 152 -8.93 13.88 9.20
CA LEU A 152 -8.31 13.74 10.53
C LEU A 152 -7.00 12.95 10.46
N ARG A 153 -6.99 11.80 9.78
CA ARG A 153 -5.77 11.00 9.61
C ARG A 153 -4.66 11.75 8.86
N ASN A 154 -5.02 12.55 7.86
CA ASN A 154 -4.06 13.39 7.15
C ASN A 154 -3.52 14.50 8.04
N ALA A 155 -4.36 15.14 8.84
CA ALA A 155 -3.94 16.13 9.83
C ALA A 155 -2.98 15.52 10.87
N GLU A 156 -3.26 14.32 11.38
CA GLU A 156 -2.37 13.61 12.31
C GLU A 156 -0.98 13.34 11.70
N LYS A 157 -0.92 12.91 10.43
CA LYS A 157 0.36 12.73 9.71
C LYS A 157 1.11 14.05 9.57
N ASN A 158 0.39 15.13 9.24
CA ASN A 158 0.98 16.46 9.12
C ASN A 158 1.52 16.96 10.45
N CYS A 159 0.78 16.80 11.56
CA CYS A 159 1.26 17.16 12.90
C CYS A 159 2.54 16.42 13.28
N ARG A 160 2.65 15.12 12.97
CA ARG A 160 3.90 14.36 13.19
C ARG A 160 5.06 14.91 12.35
N ARG A 161 4.79 15.28 11.10
CA ARG A 161 5.79 15.88 10.20
C ARG A 161 6.24 17.26 10.71
N VAL A 162 5.30 18.10 11.13
CA VAL A 162 5.58 19.40 11.73
C VAL A 162 6.45 19.23 12.98
N GLY A 163 6.07 18.35 13.92
CA GLY A 163 6.88 18.10 15.12
C GLY A 163 8.29 17.59 14.81
N HIS A 164 8.46 16.80 13.74
CA HIS A 164 9.80 16.38 13.29
C HIS A 164 10.62 17.56 12.74
N LEU A 165 10.00 18.44 11.96
CA LEU A 165 10.65 19.64 11.41
C LEU A 165 11.00 20.65 12.52
N GLU A 166 10.11 20.85 13.50
CA GLU A 166 10.36 21.69 14.67
C GLU A 166 11.57 21.20 15.48
N ASN A 167 11.68 19.89 15.70
CA ASN A 167 12.84 19.32 16.39
C ASN A 167 14.14 19.55 15.59
N ARG A 168 14.12 19.35 14.26
CA ARG A 168 15.28 19.63 13.41
C ARG A 168 15.67 21.12 13.44
N LEU A 169 14.69 22.02 13.43
CA LEU A 169 14.91 23.45 13.53
C LEU A 169 15.51 23.82 14.89
N ALA A 170 15.03 23.22 15.97
CA ALA A 170 15.59 23.41 17.31
C ALA A 170 17.06 22.94 17.39
N LEU A 171 17.38 21.78 16.80
CA LEU A 171 18.75 21.28 16.70
C LEU A 171 19.65 22.21 15.88
N ALA A 172 19.16 22.71 14.73
CA ALA A 172 19.89 23.66 13.90
C ALA A 172 20.17 24.97 14.66
N HIS A 173 19.19 25.50 15.40
CA HIS A 173 19.40 26.67 16.26
C HIS A 173 20.40 26.40 17.39
N ALA A 174 20.36 25.23 18.02
CA ALA A 174 21.34 24.85 19.04
C ALA A 174 22.77 24.79 18.49
N ALA A 175 22.95 24.14 17.33
CA ALA A 175 24.23 24.08 16.64
C ALA A 175 24.75 25.47 16.26
N LEU A 176 23.88 26.33 15.72
CA LEU A 176 24.23 27.69 15.33
C LEU A 176 24.63 28.55 16.54
N ARG A 177 23.94 28.40 17.69
CA ARG A 177 24.37 29.05 18.95
C ARG A 177 25.73 28.55 19.41
N ALA A 178 26.02 27.25 19.28
CA ALA A 178 27.32 26.69 19.65
C ALA A 178 28.45 27.29 18.78
N VAL A 179 28.26 27.32 17.46
CA VAL A 179 29.23 27.93 16.52
C VAL A 179 29.45 29.42 16.82
N ARG A 180 28.38 30.17 17.14
CA ARG A 180 28.51 31.58 17.52
C ARG A 180 29.30 31.77 18.82
N LYS A 181 29.14 30.88 19.79
CA LYS A 181 29.92 30.90 21.04
C LYS A 181 31.39 30.59 20.78
N GLU A 182 31.68 29.57 19.98
CA GLU A 182 33.05 29.20 19.59
C GLU A 182 33.75 30.37 18.87
N LYS A 183 33.11 30.95 17.85
CA LYS A 183 33.64 32.14 17.15
C LYS A 183 33.81 33.37 18.05
N LYS A 184 33.02 33.49 19.11
CA LYS A 184 33.22 34.56 20.10
C LYS A 184 34.46 34.26 20.93
N ALA A 185 34.60 33.04 21.44
CA ALA A 185 35.77 32.62 22.20
C ALA A 185 37.08 32.71 21.38
N GLU A 186 37.08 32.35 20.10
CA GLU A 186 38.23 32.52 19.20
C GLU A 186 38.64 33.98 19.06
N ARG A 187 37.66 34.89 18.90
CA ARG A 187 37.93 36.33 18.83
C ARG A 187 38.48 36.86 20.15
N ASP A 188 37.87 36.47 21.27
CA ASP A 188 38.30 36.89 22.61
C ASP A 188 39.74 36.39 22.90
N ALA A 189 40.08 35.16 22.49
CA ALA A 189 41.43 34.61 22.59
C ALA A 189 42.44 35.39 21.73
N LYS A 190 42.07 35.74 20.50
CA LYS A 190 42.92 36.54 19.60
C LYS A 190 43.13 37.97 20.12
N ILE A 191 42.10 38.57 20.72
CA ILE A 191 42.24 39.88 21.39
C ILE A 191 43.23 39.77 22.54
N ALA A 192 43.09 38.76 23.40
CA ALA A 192 44.00 38.56 24.53
C ALA A 192 45.46 38.29 24.09
N GLU A 193 45.67 37.61 22.96
CA GLU A 193 47.01 37.42 22.38
C GLU A 193 47.60 38.74 21.88
N LEU A 194 46.84 39.54 21.13
CA LEU A 194 47.26 40.86 20.66
C LEU A 194 47.53 41.83 21.83
N GLU A 195 46.73 41.77 22.89
CA GLU A 195 46.96 42.55 24.11
C GLU A 195 48.27 42.17 24.81
N LYS A 196 48.61 40.87 24.84
CA LYS A 196 49.91 40.40 25.33
C LYS A 196 51.04 40.91 24.46
N GLU A 197 50.94 40.80 23.13
CA GLU A 197 51.96 41.29 22.20
C GLU A 197 52.16 42.81 22.35
N LEU A 198 51.07 43.59 22.46
CA LEU A 198 51.15 45.03 22.71
C LEU A 198 51.80 45.36 24.05
N PHE A 199 51.53 44.58 25.09
CA PHE A 199 52.18 44.74 26.38
C PHE A 199 53.69 44.45 26.30
N HIS A 200 54.09 43.38 25.60
CA HIS A 200 55.51 43.07 25.38
C HIS A 200 56.20 44.16 24.58
N LEU A 201 55.61 44.61 23.46
CA LEU A 201 56.14 45.70 22.65
C LEU A 201 56.25 47.01 23.43
N ARG A 202 55.27 47.33 24.29
CA ARG A 202 55.35 48.50 25.19
C ARG A 202 56.51 48.35 26.16
N ASN A 203 56.70 47.17 26.76
CA ASN A 203 57.80 46.90 27.67
C ASN A 203 59.15 46.99 26.95
N GLU A 204 59.29 46.40 25.77
CA GLU A 204 60.50 46.47 24.93
C GLU A 204 60.82 47.93 24.54
N VAL A 205 59.82 48.73 24.16
CA VAL A 205 60.01 50.16 23.87
C VAL A 205 60.39 50.94 25.12
N THR A 206 59.85 50.61 26.30
CA THR A 206 60.27 51.23 27.56
C THR A 206 61.66 50.77 28.01
N GLU A 207 62.06 49.53 27.72
CA GLU A 207 63.41 49.01 27.97
C GLU A 207 64.45 49.65 27.02
N GLU A 208 64.10 49.89 25.75
CA GLU A 208 64.92 50.67 24.82
C GLU A 208 64.98 52.16 25.21
N ALA A 209 63.88 52.76 25.66
CA ALA A 209 63.85 54.15 26.13
C ALA A 209 64.56 54.36 27.48
N THR A 210 64.62 53.32 28.32
CA THR A 210 65.40 53.34 29.58
C THR A 210 66.87 52.95 29.38
N SER A 211 67.22 52.32 28.25
CA SER A 211 68.61 52.06 27.83
C SER A 211 69.39 53.31 27.40
N GLU A 212 68.73 54.45 27.15
CA GLU A 212 69.40 55.72 26.81
C GLU A 212 69.24 56.82 27.88
N HIS A 213 68.64 56.53 29.03
CA HIS A 213 68.61 57.49 30.13
C HIS A 213 68.75 56.82 31.49
N THR A 214 70.00 56.66 31.92
CA THR A 214 70.33 56.48 33.33
C THR A 214 70.26 57.85 34.00
N GLU A 215 69.29 58.06 34.90
CA GLU A 215 69.52 58.44 36.30
C GLU A 215 68.21 58.81 37.03
N LEU A 216 68.10 58.30 38.27
CA LEU A 216 67.30 58.74 39.43
C LEU A 216 65.87 58.16 39.64
N GLU A 217 65.85 56.99 40.30
CA GLU A 217 65.27 56.66 41.65
C GLU A 217 64.15 57.55 42.30
N PRO A 218 63.41 57.04 43.32
CA PRO A 218 62.06 56.47 43.21
C PRO A 218 61.00 57.21 44.08
N ASP A 219 59.84 56.56 44.25
CA ASP A 219 58.74 56.81 45.20
C ASP A 219 57.55 57.66 44.71
N GLU A 220 56.37 57.03 44.61
CA GLU A 220 55.28 57.25 45.59
C GLU A 220 54.10 56.32 45.31
N GLU A 221 53.76 55.51 46.32
CA GLU A 221 52.47 54.84 46.45
C GLU A 221 51.35 55.88 46.55
N THR A 222 50.35 55.81 45.66
CA THR A 222 49.01 56.32 45.99
C THR A 222 47.94 55.32 45.58
N LYS A 223 47.44 54.61 46.60
CA LYS A 223 46.09 54.07 46.65
C LYS A 223 45.07 55.12 46.21
N ALA A 224 44.15 54.75 45.33
CA ALA A 224 42.82 55.34 45.27
C ALA A 224 41.80 54.22 45.02
N GLU A 225 41.25 53.71 46.12
CA GLU A 225 39.94 53.07 46.15
C GLU A 225 38.90 54.12 45.76
N VAL A 226 38.07 53.84 44.74
CA VAL A 226 36.72 54.38 44.64
C VAL A 226 35.81 53.30 44.07
N GLU A 227 35.07 52.67 44.97
CA GLU A 227 33.80 52.01 44.68
C GLU A 227 32.83 53.00 44.04
N ALA A 228 32.18 52.59 42.96
CA ALA A 228 30.84 53.07 42.63
C ALA A 228 30.10 51.96 41.87
N GLU A 229 29.26 51.25 42.61
CA GLU A 229 28.17 50.45 42.09
C GLU A 229 27.26 51.30 41.18
N ALA A 230 26.85 50.73 40.05
CA ALA A 230 25.57 51.04 39.43
C ALA A 230 25.12 49.81 38.65
N GLU A 231 24.29 48.98 39.29
CA GLU A 231 23.36 48.09 38.62
C GLU A 231 22.42 48.92 37.73
N ALA A 232 22.22 48.49 36.48
CA ALA A 232 21.05 48.82 35.69
C ALA A 232 20.67 47.59 34.87
N ASP A 233 19.77 46.84 35.48
CA ASP A 233 18.97 45.76 34.92
C ASP A 233 17.82 46.40 34.11
N GLU A 234 17.74 46.19 32.79
CA GLU A 234 16.46 46.28 32.07
C GLU A 234 16.39 45.22 30.98
N ALA A 235 15.59 44.20 31.30
CA ALA A 235 15.02 43.26 30.38
C ALA A 235 13.77 43.85 29.68
N ALA A 236 13.44 43.21 28.56
CA ALA A 236 12.12 43.13 27.92
C ALA A 236 11.80 44.13 26.79
N GLU A 237 11.93 43.65 25.55
CA GLU A 237 10.98 43.97 24.50
C GLU A 237 10.54 42.68 23.78
N LYS A 238 9.22 42.53 23.65
CA LYS A 238 8.49 41.50 22.90
C LYS A 238 7.63 42.21 21.85
N PRO A 239 7.07 41.47 20.87
CA PRO A 239 7.18 41.78 19.45
C PRO A 239 6.08 42.70 18.93
N VAL A 240 6.38 43.41 17.84
CA VAL A 240 5.39 44.10 17.02
C VAL A 240 4.95 43.16 15.89
N VAL A 241 3.65 42.95 15.83
CA VAL A 241 2.90 42.32 14.74
C VAL A 241 2.70 43.38 13.67
N ASP A 242 3.04 43.08 12.42
CA ASP A 242 2.49 43.78 11.27
C ASP A 242 1.82 42.76 10.34
N GLU A 243 0.52 42.97 10.15
CA GLU A 243 -0.34 42.36 9.14
C GLU A 243 -0.08 43.08 7.81
N TYR A 244 0.22 42.32 6.75
CA TYR A 244 -0.07 42.67 5.34
C TYR A 244 -0.34 41.33 4.64
N GLU A 245 -1.61 41.03 4.38
CA GLU A 245 -2.32 41.30 3.13
C GLU A 245 -1.93 40.34 2.00
N GLU A 246 -3.00 39.78 1.44
CA GLU A 246 -3.07 38.80 0.35
C GLU A 246 -2.34 39.30 -0.89
N GLU A 247 -1.65 38.41 -1.59
CA GLU A 247 -1.68 38.38 -3.06
C GLU A 247 -1.18 37.02 -3.56
N ASP A 248 -1.86 36.58 -4.61
CA ASP A 248 -1.76 35.31 -5.32
C ASP A 248 -0.33 35.01 -5.81
N ASP A 249 0.07 33.72 -5.82
CA ASP A 249 0.51 33.05 -7.06
C ASP A 249 1.00 31.60 -6.82
N ASP A 250 0.63 30.79 -7.81
CA ASP A 250 1.27 29.55 -8.25
C ASP A 250 1.08 28.25 -7.47
N VAL A 251 -0.04 27.62 -7.83
CA VAL A 251 -0.23 26.17 -7.96
C VAL A 251 0.97 25.53 -8.65
N VAL A 252 1.74 24.72 -7.92
CA VAL A 252 2.59 23.68 -8.50
C VAL A 252 1.91 22.33 -8.28
N VAL A 253 1.21 21.86 -9.32
CA VAL A 253 0.84 20.44 -9.43
C VAL A 253 2.14 19.69 -9.73
N LEU A 254 2.64 18.91 -8.77
CA LEU A 254 3.59 17.85 -9.05
C LEU A 254 2.76 16.59 -9.36
N ASP A 255 2.59 16.34 -10.65
CA ASP A 255 2.15 15.05 -11.19
C ASP A 255 3.25 14.02 -10.89
N ASP A 256 3.06 13.24 -9.84
CA ASP A 256 3.74 11.96 -9.69
C ASP A 256 2.78 10.85 -10.14
N GLU A 257 2.99 10.42 -11.37
CA GLU A 257 2.41 9.24 -12.01
C GLU A 257 2.71 7.98 -11.19
N GLU A 258 1.79 7.54 -10.33
CA GLU A 258 1.70 6.14 -9.96
C GLU A 258 0.93 5.39 -11.06
N GLY A 259 1.69 4.88 -12.03
CA GLY A 259 1.22 3.96 -13.05
C GLY A 259 0.56 2.74 -12.42
N ILE A 260 -0.76 2.64 -12.57
CA ILE A 260 -1.52 1.42 -12.31
C ILE A 260 -1.45 0.60 -13.60
N ASP A 261 -0.56 -0.39 -13.65
CA ASP A 261 -0.60 -1.43 -14.67
C ASP A 261 -1.86 -2.29 -14.47
N VAL A 262 -2.94 -1.93 -15.14
CA VAL A 262 -4.11 -2.79 -15.32
C VAL A 262 -3.93 -3.54 -16.63
N ASP A 263 -3.47 -4.79 -16.56
CA ASP A 263 -3.53 -5.74 -17.67
C ASP A 263 -5.01 -6.08 -17.98
N VAL A 264 -5.68 -5.22 -18.75
CA VAL A 264 -6.94 -5.55 -19.40
C VAL A 264 -6.62 -6.23 -20.73
N SER A 265 -6.37 -7.53 -20.69
CA SER A 265 -6.38 -8.34 -21.91
C SER A 265 -7.83 -8.52 -22.39
N VAL A 266 -8.32 -7.54 -23.16
CA VAL A 266 -9.49 -7.69 -24.03
C VAL A 266 -9.10 -8.58 -25.19
N LEU A 267 -9.38 -9.89 -25.06
CA LEU A 267 -9.33 -10.83 -26.16
C LEU A 267 -10.47 -10.51 -27.14
N HIS A 268 -10.14 -9.71 -28.16
CA HIS A 268 -10.94 -9.62 -29.38
C HIS A 268 -10.92 -10.99 -30.05
N ARG A 269 -12.10 -11.59 -30.16
CA ARG A 269 -12.34 -12.80 -30.93
C ARG A 269 -12.67 -12.38 -32.36
N ASP A 270 -11.71 -12.50 -33.25
CA ASP A 270 -11.95 -12.58 -34.69
C ASP A 270 -11.09 -13.71 -35.26
N GLY A 271 -11.74 -14.63 -35.99
CA GLY A 271 -11.09 -15.77 -36.60
C GLY A 271 -11.98 -17.01 -36.62
N PHE A 272 -12.87 -17.07 -37.61
CA PHE A 272 -13.38 -18.34 -38.14
C PHE A 272 -12.18 -19.16 -38.64
N GLU A 273 -11.99 -20.37 -38.11
CA GLU A 273 -11.34 -21.44 -38.87
C GLU A 273 -12.10 -22.74 -38.65
N ASP A 274 -12.50 -23.30 -39.80
CA ASP A 274 -13.13 -24.60 -39.98
C ASP A 274 -12.22 -25.70 -39.44
N VAL A 275 -12.73 -26.46 -38.46
CA VAL A 275 -12.19 -27.79 -38.18
C VAL A 275 -13.12 -28.80 -38.83
N LYS A 276 -12.68 -29.30 -39.98
CA LYS A 276 -13.20 -30.51 -40.61
C LYS A 276 -12.93 -31.71 -39.70
N GLU A 277 -13.98 -32.33 -39.20
CA GLU A 277 -13.97 -33.74 -38.81
C GLU A 277 -14.75 -34.53 -39.86
N GLU A 278 -14.03 -35.21 -40.75
CA GLU A 278 -14.59 -36.32 -41.53
C GLU A 278 -14.35 -37.62 -40.76
N THR A 279 -15.42 -38.32 -40.38
CA THR A 279 -15.79 -39.66 -40.85
C THR A 279 -16.73 -40.34 -39.85
N GLY A 280 -18.01 -40.39 -40.18
CA GLY A 280 -19.01 -41.16 -39.45
C GLY A 280 -20.38 -41.02 -40.09
N GLU A 281 -20.72 -41.97 -40.97
CA GLU A 281 -22.04 -42.24 -41.57
C GLU A 281 -22.94 -41.02 -41.80
N GLU A 282 -22.93 -40.47 -43.02
CA GLU A 282 -23.82 -39.39 -43.46
C GLU A 282 -25.30 -39.81 -43.41
N ARG A 283 -25.94 -39.64 -42.26
CA ARG A 283 -27.40 -39.67 -42.16
C ARG A 283 -27.93 -38.31 -42.58
N CYS A 284 -28.32 -38.20 -43.84
CA CYS A 284 -29.00 -37.01 -44.33
C CYS A 284 -30.43 -36.96 -43.75
N VAL A 285 -30.71 -35.90 -42.99
CA VAL A 285 -32.05 -35.59 -42.48
C VAL A 285 -32.64 -34.49 -43.35
N SER A 286 -33.72 -34.80 -44.07
CA SER A 286 -34.46 -33.81 -44.85
C SER A 286 -35.88 -33.65 -44.29
N VAL A 287 -36.42 -32.44 -44.37
CA VAL A 287 -37.80 -32.14 -44.00
C VAL A 287 -38.63 -32.28 -45.26
N GLY A 288 -39.56 -33.24 -45.29
CA GLY A 288 -40.53 -33.35 -46.37
C GLY A 288 -41.55 -32.20 -46.30
N GLU A 289 -42.20 -31.88 -47.42
CA GLU A 289 -43.15 -30.76 -47.54
C GLU A 289 -44.34 -30.81 -46.57
N ASN A 290 -44.57 -31.95 -45.89
CA ASN A 290 -45.58 -32.13 -44.86
C ASN A 290 -45.05 -31.96 -43.42
N GLY A 291 -43.81 -31.46 -43.24
CA GLY A 291 -43.20 -31.18 -41.94
C GLY A 291 -42.67 -32.42 -41.17
N VAL A 292 -42.67 -33.60 -41.80
CA VAL A 292 -42.14 -34.83 -41.19
C VAL A 292 -40.67 -35.01 -41.58
N LEU A 293 -39.82 -35.26 -40.57
CA LEU A 293 -38.39 -35.52 -40.75
C LEU A 293 -38.19 -36.91 -41.34
N LYS A 294 -37.52 -36.99 -42.49
CA LYS A 294 -37.17 -38.25 -43.15
C LYS A 294 -35.68 -38.46 -43.03
N ILE A 295 -35.31 -39.57 -42.41
CA ILE A 295 -33.91 -40.01 -42.26
C ILE A 295 -33.69 -41.12 -43.28
N THR A 296 -32.76 -40.90 -44.21
CA THR A 296 -32.28 -41.93 -45.13
C THR A 296 -30.84 -42.29 -44.76
N VAL A 297 -30.58 -43.60 -44.75
CA VAL A 297 -29.24 -44.20 -44.59
C VAL A 297 -28.68 -44.49 -45.96
#